data_AF-A0A2V9IDB8-F1
#
_entry.id   AF-A0A2V9IDB8-F1
#
_cell.length_a   1.000
_cell.length_b   1.000
_cell.length_c   1.000
_cell.angle_alpha   90.00
_cell.angle_beta   90.00
_cell.angle_gamma   90.00
#
_symmetry.space_group_name_H-M   'P 1'
#
loop_
_entity.id
_entity.type
_entity.pdbx_description
1 polymer ?
#
loop_
_entity_poly.entity_id
_entity_poly.type
_entity_poly.pdbx_seq_one_letter_code
_entity_poly.pdbx_strand_id
1 'polypeptide(L)'
;MSGFGTFDMAGNVKEWCWNEDGHHRRYILGGGWNESDYMFGEADAYFPIQRSPSFGFRCVKYSKDNRPTAATAPLISSARNYDEEQPVSQEIFQIYKSLYSYDKTALNAATEMIDEATGSISRCKILICGPRWRRKLTESLKSEILQGIRSLSPARRVG
;
A
#
# COMPACT_ATOMS: atom_id res chain seq x y z
N MET A 1 -18.99 2.10 -9.03
CA MET A 1 -19.67 3.25 -9.67
C MET A 1 -19.82 4.34 -8.62
N SER A 2 -19.45 5.59 -8.94
CA SER A 2 -19.62 6.73 -8.03
C SER A 2 -21.06 7.24 -8.01
N GLY A 3 -21.40 8.14 -7.08
CA GLY A 3 -22.72 8.80 -7.03
C GLY A 3 -23.09 9.61 -8.28
N PHE A 4 -22.13 9.89 -9.16
CA PHE A 4 -22.34 10.60 -10.44
C PHE A 4 -22.31 9.67 -11.66
N GLY A 5 -22.32 8.34 -11.46
CA GLY A 5 -22.32 7.37 -12.55
C GLY A 5 -20.95 7.18 -13.21
N THR A 6 -19.86 7.69 -12.61
CA THR A 6 -18.51 7.46 -13.12
C THR A 6 -17.95 6.11 -12.63
N PHE A 7 -17.13 5.50 -13.48
CA PHE A 7 -16.48 4.21 -13.24
C PHE A 7 -14.97 4.37 -13.27
N ASP A 8 -14.28 3.44 -12.61
CA ASP A 8 -12.81 3.30 -12.63
C ASP A 8 -12.06 4.59 -12.28
N MET A 9 -12.64 5.42 -11.40
CA MET A 9 -11.87 6.51 -10.81
C MET A 9 -10.86 5.99 -9.77
N ALA A 10 -11.12 4.80 -9.21
CA ALA A 10 -10.27 4.11 -8.24
C ALA A 10 -9.80 2.77 -8.81
N GLY A 11 -8.49 2.63 -9.01
CA GLY A 11 -7.86 1.44 -9.56
C GLY A 11 -7.86 1.41 -11.09
N ASN A 12 -7.55 0.23 -11.64
CA ASN A 12 -7.26 0.01 -13.05
C ASN A 12 -6.03 0.82 -13.52
N VAL A 13 -6.19 2.08 -13.89
CA VAL A 13 -5.08 2.93 -14.33
C VAL A 13 -5.12 4.25 -13.59
N LYS A 14 -3.94 4.82 -13.36
CA LYS A 14 -3.82 6.20 -12.90
C LYS A 14 -4.19 7.13 -14.05
N GLU A 15 -4.96 8.18 -13.80
CA GLU A 15 -5.43 9.12 -14.81
C GLU A 15 -4.69 10.44 -14.72
N TRP A 16 -4.09 10.88 -15.84
CA TRP A 16 -3.42 12.18 -15.93
C TRP A 16 -4.38 13.34 -15.69
N CYS A 17 -3.95 14.27 -14.85
CA CYS A 17 -4.63 15.52 -14.55
C CYS A 17 -3.87 16.70 -15.14
N TRP A 18 -4.59 17.79 -15.42
CA TRP A 18 -3.99 19.00 -15.98
C TRP A 18 -3.09 19.73 -14.96
N ASN A 19 -3.42 19.64 -13.67
CA ASN A 19 -2.78 20.43 -12.62
C ASN A 19 -1.29 20.09 -12.46
N GLU A 20 -0.46 21.12 -12.25
CA GLU A 20 0.97 20.97 -11.93
C GLU A 20 1.19 20.92 -10.43
N ASP A 21 2.26 20.25 -10.01
CA ASP A 21 2.67 20.18 -8.60
C ASP A 21 3.60 21.33 -8.16
N GLY A 22 3.99 22.21 -9.09
CA GLY A 22 4.97 23.28 -8.85
C GLY A 22 6.43 22.89 -9.13
N HIS A 23 6.69 21.65 -9.52
CA HIS A 23 8.03 21.12 -9.81
C HIS A 23 8.12 20.50 -11.22
N HIS A 24 7.41 21.11 -12.18
CA HIS A 24 7.32 20.66 -13.58
C HIS A 24 6.73 19.25 -13.77
N ARG A 25 6.04 18.71 -12.75
CA ARG A 25 5.29 17.46 -12.85
C ARG A 25 3.80 17.75 -12.95
N ARG A 26 3.06 16.77 -13.45
CA ARG A 26 1.59 16.80 -13.51
C ARG A 26 1.06 15.72 -12.60
N TYR A 27 -0.08 15.99 -11.96
CA TYR A 27 -0.74 14.99 -11.13
C TYR A 27 -1.24 13.82 -11.98
N ILE A 28 -1.17 12.62 -11.42
CA ILE A 28 -1.75 11.40 -11.95
C ILE A 28 -2.43 10.65 -10.79
N LEU A 29 -3.76 10.55 -10.83
CA LEU A 29 -4.58 10.15 -9.68
C LEU A 29 -5.32 8.84 -9.94
N GLY A 30 -5.94 8.27 -8.92
CA GLY A 30 -6.83 7.12 -9.09
C GLY A 30 -6.23 5.77 -8.70
N GLY A 31 -4.90 5.65 -8.67
CA GLY A 31 -4.19 4.40 -8.33
C GLY A 31 -4.19 3.39 -9.48
N GLY A 32 -3.05 2.74 -9.70
CA GLY A 32 -2.88 1.71 -10.73
C GLY A 32 -3.26 0.30 -10.24
N TRP A 33 -3.58 -0.60 -11.18
CA TRP A 33 -3.82 -2.03 -10.88
C TRP A 33 -2.62 -2.73 -10.22
N ASN A 34 -1.43 -2.15 -10.34
CA ASN A 34 -0.17 -2.64 -9.79
C ASN A 34 0.26 -1.92 -8.49
N GLU A 35 -0.63 -1.17 -7.86
CA GLU A 35 -0.37 -0.39 -6.64
C GLU A 35 -1.27 -0.85 -5.47
N SER A 36 -0.92 -0.46 -4.25
CA SER A 36 -1.72 -0.73 -3.06
C SER A 36 -3.06 0.03 -3.08
N ASP A 37 -4.11 -0.55 -2.50
CA ASP A 37 -5.48 0.01 -2.50
C ASP A 37 -5.59 1.45 -1.99
N TYR A 38 -4.72 1.85 -1.05
CA TYR A 38 -4.74 3.21 -0.49
C TYR A 38 -4.27 4.28 -1.49
N MET A 39 -3.54 3.90 -2.55
CA MET A 39 -2.99 4.85 -3.52
C MET A 39 -4.07 5.58 -4.33
N PHE A 40 -5.32 5.10 -4.33
CA PHE A 40 -6.45 5.85 -4.89
C PHE A 40 -6.61 7.24 -4.23
N GLY A 41 -6.37 7.35 -2.93
CA GLY A 41 -6.54 8.58 -2.17
C GLY A 41 -5.29 9.47 -2.12
N GLU A 42 -4.15 8.98 -2.60
CA GLU A 42 -2.87 9.69 -2.55
C GLU A 42 -2.67 10.55 -3.79
N ALA A 43 -2.14 11.75 -3.57
CA ALA A 43 -1.75 12.64 -4.68
C ALA A 43 -0.38 12.23 -5.19
N ASP A 44 -0.31 11.77 -6.44
CA ASP A 44 0.94 11.42 -7.10
C ASP A 44 1.20 12.29 -8.31
N ALA A 45 2.47 12.56 -8.63
CA ALA A 45 2.88 13.45 -9.70
C ALA A 45 4.16 12.97 -10.39
N TYR A 46 4.14 12.98 -11.73
CA TYR A 46 5.27 12.58 -12.57
C TYR A 46 5.55 13.60 -13.67
N PHE A 47 6.75 13.51 -14.25
CA PHE A 47 7.10 14.32 -15.41
C PHE A 47 6.17 14.01 -16.59
N PRO A 48 5.71 15.01 -17.36
CA PRO A 48 4.76 14.83 -18.46
C PRO A 48 5.21 13.87 -19.57
N ILE A 49 6.51 13.56 -19.65
CA ILE A 49 7.08 12.63 -20.64
C ILE A 49 7.02 11.17 -20.19
N GLN A 50 6.80 10.89 -18.90
CA GLN A 50 6.85 9.55 -18.35
C GLN A 50 5.65 8.70 -18.82
N ARG A 51 5.91 7.43 -19.13
CA ARG A 51 4.90 6.47 -19.59
C ARG A 51 5.00 5.19 -18.77
N SER A 52 3.86 4.58 -18.49
CA SER A 52 3.74 3.29 -17.82
C SER A 52 2.48 2.59 -18.35
N PRO A 53 2.44 1.24 -18.40
CA PRO A 53 1.21 0.49 -18.69
C PRO A 53 0.06 0.78 -17.72
N SER A 54 0.35 1.30 -16.52
CA SER A 54 -0.66 1.71 -15.54
C SER A 54 -1.10 3.16 -15.66
N PHE A 55 -0.64 3.91 -16.68
CA PHE A 55 -0.99 5.31 -16.88
C PHE A 55 -2.01 5.47 -18.02
N GLY A 56 -3.14 6.09 -17.73
CA GLY A 56 -4.22 6.42 -18.65
C GLY A 56 -4.67 7.87 -18.49
N PHE A 57 -5.86 8.17 -19.02
CA PHE A 57 -6.46 9.49 -18.92
C PHE A 57 -7.97 9.41 -19.15
N ARG A 58 -8.66 10.45 -18.71
CA ARG A 58 -10.08 10.68 -18.97
C ARG A 58 -10.26 12.08 -19.50
N CYS A 59 -11.08 12.22 -20.54
CA CYS A 59 -11.39 13.52 -21.11
C CYS A 59 -12.63 14.13 -20.45
N VAL A 60 -12.64 15.45 -20.37
CA VAL A 60 -13.79 16.24 -19.95
C VAL A 60 -14.13 17.25 -21.05
N LYS A 61 -15.42 17.49 -21.26
CA LYS A 61 -15.94 18.55 -22.13
C LYS A 61 -16.77 19.51 -21.29
N TYR A 62 -16.42 20.78 -21.33
CA TYR A 62 -17.17 21.83 -20.65
C TYR A 62 -18.37 22.24 -21.53
N SER A 63 -19.55 22.39 -20.91
CA SER A 63 -20.80 22.72 -21.61
C SER A 63 -20.91 24.18 -22.05
N LYS A 64 -20.05 25.07 -21.52
CA LYS A 64 -19.85 26.47 -21.90
C LYS A 64 -18.36 26.80 -21.76
N ASP A 65 -17.90 27.92 -22.32
CA ASP A 65 -16.53 28.46 -22.11
C ASP A 65 -16.28 28.97 -20.67
N ASN A 66 -17.02 28.45 -19.68
CA ASN A 66 -16.95 28.85 -18.27
C ASN A 66 -16.03 27.94 -17.45
N ARG A 67 -14.99 27.36 -18.06
CA ARG A 67 -14.03 26.53 -17.34
C ARG A 67 -13.46 27.33 -16.15
N PRO A 68 -13.64 26.86 -14.90
CA PRO A 68 -13.08 27.57 -13.75
C PRO A 68 -11.56 27.66 -13.88
N THR A 69 -10.97 28.84 -13.66
CA THR A 69 -9.51 29.02 -13.70
C THR A 69 -8.80 28.05 -12.75
N ALA A 70 -9.41 27.78 -11.59
CA ALA A 70 -8.91 26.83 -10.61
C ALA A 70 -8.79 25.39 -11.12
N ALA A 71 -9.62 24.98 -12.11
CA ALA A 71 -9.59 23.63 -12.65
C ALA A 71 -8.29 23.31 -13.41
N THR A 72 -7.55 24.33 -13.83
CA THR A 72 -6.28 24.19 -14.55
C THR A 72 -5.09 24.83 -13.84
N ALA A 73 -5.31 25.42 -12.67
CA ALA A 73 -4.25 26.05 -11.90
C ALA A 73 -3.28 25.00 -11.31
N PRO A 74 -2.01 25.35 -11.10
CA PRO A 74 -1.10 24.53 -10.29
C PRO A 74 -1.69 24.28 -8.88
N LEU A 75 -1.50 23.06 -8.38
CA LEU A 75 -1.84 22.65 -7.03
C LEU A 75 -0.54 22.30 -6.32
N ILE A 76 0.01 23.27 -5.58
CA ILE A 76 1.25 23.06 -4.84
C ILE A 76 0.89 22.34 -3.55
N SER A 77 1.29 21.07 -3.45
CA SER A 77 1.15 20.32 -2.19
C SER A 77 2.12 20.93 -1.18
N SER A 78 1.59 21.49 -0.10
CA SER A 78 2.41 21.87 1.06
C SER A 78 2.75 20.59 1.82
N ALA A 79 3.79 19.88 1.39
CA ALA A 79 4.34 18.81 2.21
C ALA A 79 4.76 19.42 3.55
N ARG A 80 4.43 18.76 4.66
CA ARG A 80 4.90 19.16 5.98
C ARG A 80 6.42 19.08 6.00
N ASN A 81 7.08 20.20 6.28
CA ASN A 81 8.51 20.18 6.54
C ASN A 81 8.76 19.80 8.00
N TYR A 82 8.95 18.50 8.26
CA TYR A 82 9.18 18.00 9.61
C TYR A 82 10.46 18.55 10.26
N ASP A 83 11.42 19.07 9.47
CA ASP A 83 12.64 19.69 10.01
C ASP A 83 12.36 21.08 10.62
N GLU A 84 11.28 21.75 10.18
CA GLU A 84 10.86 23.06 10.68
C GLU A 84 9.79 22.97 11.79
N GLU A 85 9.24 21.78 12.03
CA GLU A 85 8.25 21.58 13.08
C GLU A 85 8.90 21.57 14.47
N GLN A 86 8.26 22.19 15.46
CA GLN A 86 8.70 22.09 16.85
C GLN A 86 8.42 20.67 17.39
N PRO A 87 9.44 19.94 17.86
CA PRO A 87 9.22 18.64 18.49
C PRO A 87 8.38 18.78 19.76
N VAL A 88 7.56 17.76 20.03
CA VAL A 88 6.90 17.61 21.33
C VAL A 88 7.94 17.41 22.44
N SER A 89 7.56 17.65 23.69
CA SER A 89 8.45 17.42 24.83
C SER A 89 8.88 15.96 24.93
N GLN A 90 10.01 15.72 25.59
CA GLN A 90 10.56 14.37 25.76
C GLN A 90 9.57 13.45 26.49
N GLU A 91 8.80 13.99 27.43
CA GLU A 91 7.79 13.26 28.19
C GLU A 91 6.65 12.77 27.28
N ILE A 92 6.11 13.66 26.43
CA ILE A 92 5.06 13.32 25.46
C ILE A 92 5.57 12.30 24.45
N PHE A 93 6.80 12.48 23.97
CA PHE A 93 7.42 11.51 23.07
C PHE A 93 7.50 10.11 23.69
N GLN A 94 7.87 9.98 24.97
CA GLN A 94 7.91 8.66 25.62
C GLN A 94 6.52 8.01 25.72
N ILE A 95 5.46 8.80 25.93
CA ILE A 95 4.08 8.30 25.92
C ILE A 95 3.74 7.73 24.53
N TYR A 96 3.96 8.47 23.45
CA TYR A 96 3.70 7.97 22.10
C TYR A 96 4.57 6.77 21.74
N LYS A 97 5.85 6.79 22.11
CA LYS A 97 6.76 5.65 21.93
C LYS A 97 6.23 4.39 22.60
N SER A 98 5.58 4.51 23.76
CA SER A 98 5.03 3.37 24.48
C SER A 98 3.93 2.63 23.70
N LEU A 99 3.19 3.31 22.82
CA LEU A 99 2.17 2.69 21.95
C LEU A 99 2.78 1.70 20.95
N TYR A 100 4.06 1.87 20.62
CA TYR A 100 4.84 1.01 19.72
C TYR A 100 5.73 0.02 20.48
N SER A 101 5.44 -0.23 21.76
CA SER A 101 6.14 -1.24 22.56
C SER A 101 5.70 -2.64 22.12
N TYR A 102 6.27 -3.12 21.02
CA TYR A 102 6.08 -4.50 20.58
C TYR A 102 6.63 -5.47 21.62
N ASP A 103 6.00 -6.63 21.71
CA ASP A 103 6.48 -7.72 22.55
C ASP A 103 7.85 -8.17 22.05
N LYS A 104 8.85 -8.18 22.93
CA LYS A 104 10.24 -8.57 22.61
C LYS A 104 10.41 -10.09 22.56
N THR A 105 9.39 -10.85 22.94
CA THR A 105 9.44 -12.30 22.83
C THR A 105 9.51 -12.73 21.38
N ALA A 106 10.37 -13.72 21.11
CA ALA A 106 10.46 -14.30 19.79
C ALA A 106 9.09 -14.86 19.39
N LEU A 107 8.65 -14.53 18.18
CA LEU A 107 7.46 -15.11 17.58
C LEU A 107 7.76 -16.60 17.33
N ASN A 108 7.18 -17.47 18.16
CA ASN A 108 7.29 -18.92 18.01
C ASN A 108 6.39 -19.36 16.84
N ALA A 109 6.80 -19.03 15.62
CA ALA A 109 6.10 -19.41 14.41
C ALA A 109 6.23 -20.93 14.22
N ALA A 110 5.10 -21.63 14.20
CA ALA A 110 5.04 -23.05 13.86
C ALA A 110 4.23 -23.22 12.58
N THR A 111 4.75 -24.04 11.66
CA THR A 111 4.05 -24.34 10.42
C THR A 111 3.29 -25.65 10.59
N GLU A 112 1.97 -25.60 10.50
CA GLU A 112 1.14 -26.80 10.36
C GLU A 112 0.76 -26.93 8.89
N MET A 113 1.23 -27.98 8.22
CA MET A 113 0.80 -28.30 6.86
C MET A 113 -0.62 -28.84 6.91
N ILE A 114 -1.57 -28.19 6.23
CA ILE A 114 -2.98 -28.63 6.22
C ILE A 114 -3.27 -29.56 5.04
N ASP A 115 -2.54 -29.46 3.92
CA ASP A 115 -2.85 -30.24 2.72
C ASP A 115 -1.60 -30.64 1.93
N GLU A 116 -1.44 -31.94 1.69
CA GLU A 116 -0.58 -32.48 0.63
C GLU A 116 -1.41 -32.59 -0.66
N ALA A 117 -1.43 -31.48 -1.40
CA ALA A 117 -1.72 -31.31 -2.83
C ALA A 117 -2.70 -32.27 -3.53
N THR A 118 -3.78 -31.69 -4.06
CA THR A 118 -4.22 -31.95 -5.44
C THR A 118 -3.87 -30.74 -6.31
N GLY A 119 -2.66 -30.69 -6.89
CA GLY A 119 -2.23 -29.68 -7.86
C GLY A 119 -1.07 -28.75 -7.44
N SER A 120 -0.76 -27.75 -8.28
CA SER A 120 0.40 -26.84 -8.23
C SER A 120 0.34 -25.74 -7.15
N ILE A 121 -0.64 -25.78 -6.25
CA ILE A 121 -0.77 -24.85 -5.12
C ILE A 121 -0.86 -25.65 -3.83
N SER A 122 -0.04 -25.32 -2.84
CA SER A 122 -0.08 -25.92 -1.50
C SER A 122 -0.56 -24.89 -0.47
N ARG A 123 -1.42 -25.33 0.47
CA ARG A 123 -1.89 -24.50 1.59
C ARG A 123 -1.13 -24.85 2.87
N CYS A 124 -0.59 -23.85 3.54
CA CYS A 124 0.01 -24.02 4.86
C CYS A 124 -0.66 -23.10 5.88
N LYS A 125 -0.73 -23.58 7.12
CA LYS A 125 -1.14 -22.79 8.27
C LYS A 125 0.10 -22.32 8.99
N ILE A 126 0.18 -21.02 9.26
CA ILE A 126 1.21 -20.49 10.14
C ILE A 126 0.55 -20.15 11.47
N LEU A 127 0.97 -20.84 12.52
CA LEU A 127 0.60 -20.51 13.89
C LEU A 127 1.65 -19.55 14.45
N ILE A 128 1.22 -18.34 14.75
CA ILE A 128 2.05 -17.35 15.44
C ILE A 128 1.56 -17.28 16.88
N CYS A 129 2.35 -17.80 17.82
CA CYS A 129 2.05 -17.72 19.24
C CYS A 129 2.95 -16.66 19.90
N GLY A 130 2.33 -15.53 20.29
CA GLY A 130 2.93 -14.55 21.20
C GLY A 130 2.25 -14.58 22.58
N PRO A 131 2.89 -14.03 23.63
CA PRO A 131 2.38 -14.03 25.02
C PRO A 131 1.01 -13.38 25.19
N ARG A 132 0.66 -12.42 24.33
CA ARG A 132 -0.57 -11.62 24.41
C ARG A 132 -1.59 -11.87 23.30
N TRP A 133 -1.24 -12.63 22.26
CA TRP A 133 -2.07 -12.79 21.07
C TRP A 133 -1.89 -14.18 20.45
N ARG A 134 -3.01 -14.88 20.22
CA ARG A 134 -3.09 -15.99 19.25
C ARG A 134 -3.84 -15.49 18.03
N ARG A 135 -3.15 -15.30 16.91
CA ARG A 135 -3.78 -15.12 15.60
C ARG A 135 -3.53 -16.36 14.76
N LYS A 136 -4.59 -16.88 14.14
CA LYS A 136 -4.50 -17.90 13.09
C LYS A 136 -4.60 -17.16 11.76
N LEU A 137 -3.54 -17.21 10.96
CA LEU A 137 -3.54 -16.73 9.59
C LEU A 137 -3.48 -17.96 8.67
N THR A 138 -4.36 -17.99 7.67
CA THR A 138 -4.39 -19.03 6.65
C THR A 138 -4.19 -18.32 5.33
N GLU A 139 -3.00 -18.45 4.74
CA GLU A 139 -2.65 -17.79 3.48
C GLU A 139 -2.16 -18.84 2.47
N SER A 140 -2.42 -18.58 1.19
CA SER A 140 -1.86 -19.36 0.10
C SER A 140 -0.45 -18.86 -0.18
N LEU A 141 0.58 -19.65 0.16
CA LEU A 141 1.96 -19.29 -0.11
C LEU A 141 2.40 -19.81 -1.49
N LYS A 142 3.19 -18.99 -2.19
CA LYS A 142 3.91 -19.41 -3.41
C LYS A 142 5.01 -20.42 -3.03
N SER A 143 5.34 -21.33 -3.95
CA SER A 143 6.30 -22.44 -3.78
C SER A 143 7.68 -22.00 -3.25
N GLU A 144 8.15 -20.82 -3.65
CA GLU A 144 9.45 -20.26 -3.27
C GLU A 144 9.51 -19.91 -1.77
N ILE A 145 8.43 -19.36 -1.21
CA ILE A 145 8.33 -19.05 0.22
C ILE A 145 8.29 -20.35 1.05
N LEU A 146 7.63 -21.39 0.53
CA LEU A 146 7.58 -22.71 1.14
C LEU A 146 8.96 -23.39 1.21
N GLN A 147 9.84 -23.17 0.21
CA GLN A 147 11.21 -23.68 0.24
C GLN A 147 12.07 -23.00 1.32
N GLY A 148 11.93 -21.69 1.49
CA GLY A 148 12.63 -20.94 2.55
C GLY A 148 12.18 -21.32 3.97
N ILE A 149 10.91 -21.69 4.15
CA ILE A 149 10.41 -22.16 5.46
C ILE A 149 10.91 -23.58 5.77
N ARG A 150 11.03 -24.45 4.76
CA ARG A 150 11.55 -25.81 4.93
C ARG A 150 13.03 -25.84 5.32
N SER A 151 13.84 -24.89 4.84
CA SER A 151 15.26 -24.80 5.22
C SER A 151 15.50 -24.29 6.64
N LEU A 152 14.48 -23.70 7.28
CA LEU A 152 14.55 -23.15 8.64
C LEU A 152 14.04 -24.13 9.72
N SER A 153 13.45 -25.27 9.35
CA SER A 153 13.01 -26.28 10.33
C SER A 153 14.19 -27.17 10.75
N PRO A 154 14.55 -27.23 12.05
CA PRO A 154 15.57 -28.15 12.52
C PRO A 154 15.07 -29.59 12.34
N ALA A 155 15.90 -30.43 11.70
CA ALA A 155 15.63 -31.84 11.49
C ALA A 155 15.23 -32.50 12.83
N ARG A 156 14.02 -33.08 12.90
CA ARG A 156 13.62 -33.95 14.01
C ARG A 156 14.63 -35.10 14.07
N ARG A 157 15.48 -35.10 15.10
CA ARG A 157 16.20 -36.31 15.52
C ARG A 157 15.16 -37.29 16.02
N VAL A 158 14.94 -38.36 15.25
CA VAL A 158 14.21 -39.55 15.69
C VAL A 158 15.24 -40.43 16.39
N GLY A 159 14.98 -40.74 17.65
CA GLY A 159 15.72 -41.76 18.42
C GLY A 159 15.22 -43.16 18.14
#